data_AF-A0A246JV51-F1
#
_entry.id   AF-A0A246JV51-F1
#
_cell.length_a   1.000
_cell.length_b   1.000
_cell.length_c   1.000
_cell.angle_alpha   90.00
_cell.angle_beta   90.00
_cell.angle_gamma   90.00
#
_symmetry.space_group_name_H-M   'P 1'
#
loop_
_entity.id
_entity.type
_entity.pdbx_description
1 polymer ?
#
loop_
_entity_poly.entity_id
_entity_poly.type
_entity_poly.pdbx_seq_one_letter_code
_entity_poly.pdbx_strand_id
1 'polypeptide(L)' 'MVDVTTFHTDPEAQFEIIMEVRNEEIRVAPYPNWTAVGVNWLAAFDFEIKVIARIPD' A
#
# COMPACT_ATOMS: atom_id res chain seq x y z
N MET A 1 5.00 -8.65 -7.52
CA MET A 1 3.88 -8.53 -6.56
C MET A 1 2.59 -8.79 -7.29
N VAL A 2 1.68 -9.57 -6.70
CA VAL A 2 0.39 -9.91 -7.33
C VAL A 2 -0.81 -9.36 -6.56
N ASP A 3 -0.67 -9.08 -5.25
CA ASP A 3 -1.72 -8.47 -4.43
C ASP A 3 -1.17 -7.51 -3.36
N VAL A 4 -1.89 -6.39 -3.15
CA VAL A 4 -1.53 -5.33 -2.19
C VAL A 4 -2.72 -4.92 -1.36
N THR A 5 -2.53 -4.91 -0.04
CA THR A 5 -3.40 -4.22 0.91
C THR A 5 -2.59 -3.22 1.73
N THR A 6 -3.06 -1.99 1.83
CA THR A 6 -2.45 -0.94 2.66
C THR A 6 -3.41 -0.48 3.75
N PHE A 7 -2.87 -0.22 4.93
CA PHE A 7 -3.61 0.22 6.10
C PHE A 7 -3.11 1.60 6.53
N HIS A 8 -4.05 2.49 6.86
CA HIS A 8 -3.79 3.91 7.10
C HIS A 8 -4.46 4.33 8.41
N THR A 9 -3.73 5.01 9.29
CA THR A 9 -4.31 5.56 10.54
C THR A 9 -5.12 6.83 10.31
N ASP A 10 -4.78 7.59 9.27
CA ASP A 10 -5.49 8.80 8.84
C ASP A 10 -5.43 8.94 7.30
N PRO A 11 -6.23 8.17 6.56
CA PRO A 11 -6.16 8.14 5.10
C PRO A 11 -6.43 9.50 4.46
N GLU A 12 -7.23 10.38 5.07
CA GLU A 12 -7.53 11.71 4.51
C GLU A 12 -6.27 12.58 4.47
N ALA A 13 -5.46 12.56 5.53
CA ALA A 13 -4.20 13.31 5.60
C ALA A 13 -3.04 12.62 4.86
N GLN A 14 -3.10 11.30 4.69
CA GLN A 14 -1.95 10.49 4.23
C GLN A 14 -1.98 10.17 2.73
N PHE A 15 -3.15 10.18 2.09
CA PHE A 15 -3.31 9.57 0.76
C PHE A 15 -2.44 10.22 -0.34
N GLU A 16 -2.30 11.55 -0.35
CA GLU A 16 -1.49 12.26 -1.35
C GLU A 16 -0.02 11.87 -1.27
N ILE A 17 0.54 11.87 -0.07
CA ILE A 17 1.94 11.47 0.22
C ILE A 17 2.17 10.02 -0.24
N ILE A 18 1.23 9.12 0.09
CA ILE A 18 1.34 7.70 -0.26
C ILE A 18 1.24 7.50 -1.78
N MET A 19 0.40 8.27 -2.47
CA MET A 19 0.27 8.19 -3.92
C MET A 19 1.53 8.64 -4.65
N GLU A 20 2.21 9.68 -4.17
CA GLU A 20 3.51 10.12 -4.69
C GLU A 20 4.54 8.97 -4.59
N VAL A 21 4.73 8.43 -3.39
CA VAL A 21 5.67 7.32 -3.16
C VAL A 21 5.28 6.07 -3.95
N ARG A 22 3.99 5.71 -4.00
CA ARG A 22 3.51 4.55 -4.77
C ARG A 22 3.84 4.70 -6.25
N ASN A 23 3.63 5.88 -6.82
CA ASN A 23 3.92 6.14 -8.22
C ASN A 23 5.43 6.06 -8.50
N GLU A 24 6.26 6.43 -7.52
CA GLU A 24 7.70 6.29 -7.60
C GLU A 24 8.19 4.84 -7.43
N GLU A 25 7.57 4.03 -6.60
CA GLU A 25 8.07 2.66 -6.35
C GLU A 25 7.44 1.63 -7.30
N ILE A 26 6.22 1.87 -7.79
CA ILE A 26 5.45 0.96 -8.65
C ILE A 26 5.20 1.62 -10.01
N ARG A 27 6.27 1.82 -10.77
CA ARG A 27 6.30 2.67 -11.98
C ARG A 27 5.79 2.03 -13.26
N VAL A 28 5.80 0.70 -13.36
CA VAL A 28 5.60 0.01 -14.64
C VAL A 28 4.45 -0.97 -14.59
N ALA A 29 3.67 -0.98 -15.68
CA ALA A 29 2.65 -1.98 -15.90
C ALA A 29 3.28 -3.39 -16.09
N PRO A 30 2.57 -4.48 -15.74
CA PRO A 30 1.24 -4.48 -15.14
C PRO A 30 1.26 -4.07 -13.66
N TYR A 31 0.38 -3.14 -13.29
CA TYR A 31 0.23 -2.74 -11.90
C TYR A 31 -0.47 -3.85 -11.08
N PRO A 32 -0.16 -3.98 -9.79
CA PRO A 32 -0.91 -4.85 -8.90
C PRO A 32 -2.35 -4.33 -8.74
N ASN A 33 -3.28 -5.22 -8.38
CA ASN A 33 -4.52 -4.77 -7.73
C ASN A 33 -4.18 -4.14 -6.36
N TRP A 34 -5.07 -3.30 -5.85
CA TRP A 34 -4.81 -2.57 -4.61
C TRP A 34 -6.09 -2.32 -3.83
N THR A 35 -6.04 -2.60 -2.53
CA THR A 35 -7.08 -2.24 -1.56
C THR A 35 -6.47 -1.36 -0.46
N ALA A 36 -7.08 -0.21 -0.18
CA ALA A 36 -6.68 0.70 0.90
C ALA A 36 -7.79 0.77 1.97
N VAL A 37 -7.42 0.61 3.24
CA VAL A 37 -8.36 0.55 4.37
C VAL A 37 -7.90 1.47 5.50
N GLY A 38 -8.82 2.28 6.02
CA GLY A 38 -8.59 3.04 7.26
C GLY A 38 -8.69 2.13 8.48
N VAL A 39 -7.74 2.23 9.40
CA VAL A 39 -7.67 1.42 10.63
C VAL A 39 -7.33 2.29 11.84
N ASN A 40 -7.73 1.86 13.03
CA ASN A 40 -7.53 2.67 14.25
C ASN A 40 -6.16 2.48 14.91
N TRP A 41 -5.39 1.45 14.54
CA TRP A 41 -4.11 1.15 15.20
C TRP A 41 -3.22 0.24 14.35
N LEU A 42 -1.93 0.58 14.27
CA LEU A 42 -0.87 -0.19 13.58
C LEU A 42 0.41 -0.21 14.42
N ALA A 43 0.36 -0.61 15.68
CA ALA A 43 1.55 -0.74 16.55
C ALA A 43 2.46 0.52 16.60
N ALA A 44 1.84 1.70 16.73
CA ALA A 44 2.47 3.03 16.69
C ALA A 44 3.00 3.51 15.32
N PHE A 45 2.78 2.73 14.26
CA PHE A 45 2.96 3.19 12.88
C PHE A 45 1.69 3.85 12.34
N ASP A 46 1.87 4.65 11.30
CA ASP A 46 0.79 5.36 10.61
C ASP A 46 0.39 4.73 9.28
N PHE A 47 1.24 3.84 8.76
CA PHE A 47 1.06 3.13 7.51
C PHE A 47 1.60 1.71 7.62
N GLU A 48 0.85 0.74 7.12
CA GLU A 48 1.29 -0.64 6.97
C GLU A 48 0.96 -1.14 5.57
N ILE A 49 1.85 -1.96 4.99
CA ILE A 49 1.63 -2.61 3.69
C ILE A 49 1.76 -4.12 3.83
N LYS A 50 0.70 -4.82 3.39
CA LYS A 50 0.67 -6.27 3.25
C LYS A 50 0.73 -6.63 1.76
N VAL A 51 1.67 -7.50 1.42
CA VAL A 51 1.94 -7.90 0.04
C VAL A 51 1.82 -9.41 -0.14
N ILE A 52 1.27 -9.84 -1.28
CA ILE A 52 1.42 -11.21 -1.79
C ILE A 52 2.27 -11.16 -3.06
N ALA A 53 3.30 -12.00 -3.11
CA ALA A 53 4.16 -12.18 -4.27
C ALA A 53 4.18 -13.65 -4.71
N ARG A 54 4.35 -13.88 -6.01
CA ARG A 54 4.57 -15.20 -6.58
C ARG A 54 6.07 -15.35 -6.85
N ILE A 55 6.67 -16.43 -6.35
CA ILE A 55 8.01 -16.87 -6.73
C ILE A 55 7.81 -17.94 -7.82
N PRO A 56 8.45 -17.81 -8.99
CA PRO A 56 8.45 -18.88 -9.99
C PRO A 56 9.12 -20.15 -9.46
N ASP A 57 8.76 -21.31 -10.02
CA ASP A 57 9.45 -22.58 -9.74
C ASP A 57 10.92 -22.56 -10.17
#